data_AF-A0AB35XJX4-F1
#
_entry.id   AF-A0AB35XJX4-F1
#
_cell.length_a   1.000
_cell.length_b   1.000
_cell.length_c   1.000
_cell.angle_alpha   90.00
_cell.angle_beta   90.00
_cell.angle_gamma   90.00
#
_symmetry.space_group_name_H-M   'P 1'
#
loop_
_entity.id
_entity.type
_entity.pdbx_description
1 polymer ?
#
loop_
_entity_poly.entity_id
_entity_poly.type
_entity_poly.pdbx_seq_one_letter_code
_entity_poly.pdbx_strand_id
1 'polypeptide(L)'
;MNRDAPNLRLRVWRRDEPERHRLVELVLNIAQARHNAWLAGRSDPYGLPMPDGLDRQISCGIEGSAKFAAPSPTPEDRPESTP
;
A
#
# COMPACT_ATOMS: atom_id res chain seq x y z
N MET A 1 -32.44 -22.55 41.54
CA MET A 1 -32.89 -21.53 40.56
C MET A 1 -32.22 -21.85 39.24
N ASN A 2 -32.99 -22.30 38.26
CA ASN A 2 -32.51 -22.67 36.93
C ASN A 2 -33.41 -21.94 35.92
N ARG A 3 -32.87 -20.97 35.17
CA ARG A 3 -33.51 -20.32 34.02
C ARG A 3 -32.41 -19.77 33.11
N ASP A 4 -31.91 -20.67 32.27
CA ASP A 4 -31.85 -20.47 30.82
C ASP A 4 -31.41 -19.07 30.36
N ALA A 5 -30.10 -18.85 30.23
CA ALA A 5 -29.62 -18.01 29.13
C ALA A 5 -29.62 -18.91 27.89
N PRO A 6 -30.68 -18.93 27.06
CA PRO A 6 -30.70 -19.81 25.91
C PRO A 6 -29.53 -19.38 25.02
N ASN A 7 -28.61 -20.33 24.84
CA ASN A 7 -27.44 -20.25 23.97
C ASN A 7 -27.74 -19.35 22.77
N LEU A 8 -27.18 -18.12 22.78
CA LEU A 8 -27.27 -17.20 21.64
C LEU A 8 -26.44 -17.84 20.52
N ARG A 9 -27.03 -18.80 19.83
CA ARG A 9 -26.42 -19.47 18.68
C ARG A 9 -26.36 -18.41 17.59
N LEU A 10 -25.18 -17.81 17.43
CA LEU A 10 -24.86 -16.96 16.31
C LEU A 10 -25.06 -17.79 15.04
N ARG A 11 -26.25 -17.68 14.42
CA ARG A 11 -26.52 -18.28 13.12
C ARG A 11 -25.77 -17.46 12.09
N VAL A 12 -24.52 -17.83 11.85
CA VAL A 12 -23.75 -17.30 10.72
C VAL A 12 -24.39 -17.86 9.46
N TRP A 13 -25.24 -17.05 8.82
CA TRP A 13 -25.66 -17.31 7.45
C TRP A 13 -24.40 -17.19 6.60
N ARG A 14 -23.83 -18.33 6.17
CA ARG A 14 -22.85 -18.34 5.08
C ARG A 14 -23.63 -17.79 3.87
N ARG A 15 -23.37 -16.54 3.47
CA ARG A 15 -23.85 -16.09 2.15
C ARG A 15 -23.23 -17.04 1.12
N ASP A 16 -24.02 -17.42 0.12
CA ASP A 16 -23.50 -18.00 -1.12
C ASP A 16 -22.33 -17.16 -1.63
N GLU A 17 -21.39 -17.79 -2.34
CA GLU A 17 -20.11 -17.21 -2.83
C GLU A 17 -20.25 -15.69 -2.98
N PRO A 18 -19.60 -14.89 -2.12
CA PRO A 18 -19.79 -13.45 -2.15
C PRO A 18 -19.51 -12.99 -3.56
N GLU A 19 -20.46 -12.30 -4.19
CA GLU A 19 -20.31 -11.82 -5.57
C GLU A 19 -19.00 -11.05 -5.67
N ARG A 20 -17.93 -11.72 -6.11
CA ARG A 20 -16.56 -11.19 -6.01
C ARG A 20 -16.46 -9.87 -6.75
N HIS A 21 -17.22 -9.76 -7.84
CA HIS A 21 -17.37 -8.53 -8.60
C HIS A 21 -17.89 -7.37 -7.76
N ARG A 22 -18.94 -7.58 -6.94
CA ARG A 22 -19.47 -6.55 -6.03
C ARG A 22 -18.50 -6.16 -4.95
N LEU A 23 -17.74 -7.12 -4.42
CA LEU A 23 -16.72 -6.83 -3.42
C LEU A 23 -15.60 -5.97 -4.02
N VAL A 24 -15.14 -6.33 -5.22
CA VAL A 24 -14.12 -5.56 -5.95
C VAL A 24 -14.65 -4.16 -6.27
N GLU A 25 -15.86 -4.05 -6.78
CA GLU A 25 -16.53 -2.77 -7.07
C GLU A 25 -16.61 -1.89 -5.81
N LEU A 26 -17.01 -2.46 -4.66
CA LEU A 26 -17.08 -1.74 -3.40
C LEU A 26 -15.70 -1.23 -2.95
N VAL A 27 -14.67 -2.07 -3.01
CA VAL A 27 -13.31 -1.68 -2.62
C VAL A 27 -12.77 -0.56 -3.52
N LEU A 28 -13.00 -0.65 -4.83
CA LEU A 28 -12.58 0.38 -5.77
C LEU A 28 -13.31 1.72 -5.54
N ASN A 29 -14.62 1.68 -5.28
CA ASN A 29 -15.39 2.87 -4.96
C ASN A 29 -14.91 3.55 -3.67
N ILE A 30 -14.57 2.77 -2.63
CA ILE A 30 -13.99 3.28 -1.39
C ILE A 30 -12.64 3.94 -1.68
N ALA A 31 -11.75 3.26 -2.42
CA ALA A 31 -10.44 3.80 -2.78
C ALA A 31 -10.55 5.12 -3.55
N GLN A 32 -11.48 5.20 -4.52
CA GLN A 32 -11.73 6.40 -5.30
C GLN A 32 -12.24 7.56 -4.44
N ALA A 33 -13.19 7.31 -3.54
CA ALA A 33 -13.71 8.33 -2.64
C ALA A 33 -12.64 8.89 -1.71
N ARG A 34 -11.76 8.02 -1.18
CA ARG A 34 -10.61 8.43 -0.36
C ARG A 34 -9.61 9.26 -1.15
N HIS A 35 -9.27 8.83 -2.37
CA HIS A 35 -8.37 9.57 -3.25
C HIS A 35 -8.93 10.96 -3.59
N ASN A 36 -10.22 11.06 -3.88
CA ASN A 36 -10.88 12.34 -4.15
C ASN A 36 -10.88 13.25 -2.91
N ALA A 37 -11.11 12.70 -1.72
CA ALA A 37 -11.02 13.46 -0.48
C ALA A 37 -9.59 13.99 -0.25
N TRP A 38 -8.57 13.17 -0.50
CA TRP A 38 -7.17 13.57 -0.44
C TRP A 38 -6.84 14.70 -1.41
N LEU A 39 -7.25 14.59 -2.68
CA LEU A 39 -7.08 15.65 -3.68
C LEU A 39 -7.79 16.95 -3.27
N ALA A 40 -8.95 16.85 -2.62
CA ALA A 40 -9.70 18.00 -2.13
C ALA A 40 -9.19 18.56 -0.79
N GLY A 41 -8.13 17.98 -0.20
CA GLY A 41 -7.62 18.34 1.12
C GLY A 41 -8.62 18.08 2.27
N ARG A 42 -9.61 17.21 2.05
CA ARG A 42 -10.60 16.82 3.04
C ARG A 42 -10.13 15.58 3.79
N SER A 43 -10.62 15.42 5.02
CA SER A 43 -10.40 14.20 5.80
C SER A 43 -10.99 12.98 5.09
N ASP A 44 -10.39 11.80 5.31
CA ASP A 44 -10.91 10.53 4.81
C ASP A 44 -12.38 10.33 5.24
N PRO A 45 -13.33 10.16 4.31
CA PRO A 45 -14.74 10.01 4.63
C PRO A 45 -15.05 8.74 5.44
N TYR A 46 -14.16 7.74 5.41
CA TYR A 46 -14.33 6.48 6.14
C TYR A 46 -13.48 6.39 7.42
N GLY A 47 -12.66 7.41 7.71
CA GLY A 47 -11.81 7.45 8.90
C GLY A 47 -10.87 6.24 9.02
N LEU A 48 -10.50 5.62 7.89
CA LEU A 48 -9.63 4.45 7.90
C LEU A 48 -8.20 4.90 8.22
N PRO A 49 -7.48 4.18 9.09
CA PRO A 49 -6.10 4.50 9.38
C PRO A 49 -5.28 4.45 8.09
N MET A 50 -4.26 5.30 8.01
CA MET A 50 -3.32 5.22 6.92
C MET A 50 -2.58 3.87 7.03
N PRO A 51 -2.35 3.15 5.92
CA PRO A 51 -1.59 1.92 5.97
C PRO A 51 -0.18 2.19 6.53
N ASP A 52 0.28 1.31 7.41
CA ASP A 52 1.61 1.41 8.02
C ASP A 52 2.68 1.56 6.92
N GLY A 53 3.51 2.60 7.04
CA GLY A 53 4.58 2.93 6.08
C GLY A 53 4.28 4.06 5.10
N LEU A 54 3.04 4.60 5.07
CA LEU A 54 2.69 5.79 4.29
C LEU A 54 2.78 7.11 5.06
N ASP A 55 2.81 7.07 6.40
CA ASP A 55 2.85 8.28 7.26
C ASP A 55 4.19 9.04 7.19
N ARG A 56 5.23 8.47 6.57
CA ARG A 56 6.61 8.97 6.67
C ARG A 56 7.33 9.15 5.33
N GLN A 57 6.69 9.74 4.32
CA GLN A 57 7.41 10.07 3.07
C GLN A 57 7.14 11.47 2.49
N ILE A 58 6.33 12.31 3.13
CA ILE A 58 6.23 13.73 2.77
C ILE A 58 7.07 14.59 3.74
N SER A 59 8.28 14.12 4.08
CA SER A 59 9.37 15.02 4.42
C SER A 59 10.31 15.01 3.23
N CYS A 60 10.09 15.98 2.33
CA CYS A 60 11.07 16.36 1.33
C CYS A 60 12.44 16.46 2.01
N GLY A 61 13.31 15.56 1.61
CA GLY A 61 14.64 15.37 2.12
C GLY A 61 15.33 14.37 1.23
N ILE A 62 15.34 14.64 -0.09
CA ILE A 62 16.34 14.04 -0.98
C ILE A 62 17.67 14.70 -0.58
N GLU A 63 18.19 14.34 0.60
CA GLU A 63 19.53 14.72 1.02
C GLU A 63 20.49 13.89 0.16
N GLY A 64 21.06 14.57 -0.82
CA GLY A 64 21.90 13.99 -1.84
C GLY A 64 23.11 13.24 -1.28
N SER A 65 23.27 12.00 -1.70
CA SER A 65 24.57 11.35 -1.93
C SER A 65 24.33 9.89 -2.31
N ALA A 66 23.64 9.67 -3.43
CA ALA A 66 23.88 8.44 -4.18
C ALA A 66 25.28 8.57 -4.79
N LYS A 67 26.30 8.14 -4.02
CA LYS A 67 27.65 7.95 -4.52
C LYS A 67 27.58 6.75 -5.46
N PHE A 68 27.16 6.97 -6.70
CA PHE A 68 27.28 5.97 -7.73
C PHE A 68 28.77 5.66 -7.86
N ALA A 69 29.15 4.42 -7.55
CA ALA A 69 30.48 3.93 -7.85
C ALA A 69 30.68 4.10 -9.36
N ALA A 70 31.80 4.72 -9.75
CA ALA A 70 32.17 4.83 -11.16
C ALA A 70 32.21 3.43 -11.79
N PRO A 71 31.78 3.26 -13.05
CA PRO A 71 31.89 1.97 -13.73
C PRO A 71 33.35 1.52 -13.75
N SER A 72 33.60 0.25 -13.42
CA SER A 72 34.92 -0.36 -13.51
C SER A 72 35.54 -0.11 -14.89
N PRO A 73 36.83 0.29 -14.97
CA PRO A 73 37.51 0.36 -16.25
C PRO A 73 37.62 -1.05 -16.86
N THR A 74 37.10 -1.21 -18.07
CA THR A 74 37.31 -2.40 -18.90
C THR A 74 38.78 -2.49 -19.32
N PRO A 75 39.40 -3.69 -19.29
CA PRO A 75 40.84 -3.84 -19.54
C PRO A 75 41.10 -3.99 -21.04
N GLU A 76 40.84 -2.97 -21.85
CA GLU A 76 41.20 -2.98 -23.28
C GLU A 76 41.62 -1.61 -23.78
N ASP A 77 42.68 -1.07 -23.18
CA ASP A 77 43.49 -0.07 -23.87
C ASP A 77 44.95 -0.24 -23.48
N ARG A 78 45.59 -1.23 -24.11
CA ARG A 78 47.04 -1.43 -24.08
C ARG A 78 47.59 -0.91 -25.41
N PRO A 79 48.11 0.32 -25.50
CA PRO A 79 48.85 0.72 -26.68
C PRO A 79 50.18 -0.03 -26.70
N GLU A 80 50.27 -0.94 -27.67
CA GLU A 80 51.48 -1.51 -28.24
C GLU A 80 52.58 -0.43 -28.33
N SER A 81 53.63 -0.58 -27.52
CA SER A 81 54.85 0.21 -27.63
C SER A 81 55.90 -0.66 -28.29
N THR A 82 56.12 -0.42 -29.58
CA THR A 82 57.25 -0.99 -30.34
C THR A 82 58.39 0.03 -30.33
N PRO A 83 59.64 -0.38 -30.07
CA PRO A 83 60.79 0.52 -29.84
C PRO A 83 61.27 1.28 -31.06
#